data_AF-A0A2G2VN15-F1
#
_entry.id   AF-A0A2G2VN15-F1
#
_cell.length_a   1.000
_cell.length_b   1.000
_cell.length_c   1.000
_cell.angle_alpha   90.00
_cell.angle_beta   90.00
_cell.angle_gamma   90.00
#
_symmetry.space_group_name_H-M   'P 1'
#
loop_
_entity.id
_entity.type
_entity.pdbx_description
1 polymer ?
#
loop_
_entity_poly.entity_id
_entity_poly.type
_entity_poly.pdbx_seq_one_letter_code
_entity_poly.pdbx_strand_id
1 'polypeptide(L)'
;MAEAANDESLATVDASLWWDPFTHLLAELESVSLSSDLPPPLEKKIKDNHAWFSDTISLFKPPNQKSREALNASRLKIGLHQITVETDKKEAALKISSTLCLDEVQSCILVHRTINQKSIVSDGVFHGLPHLVMLQYYLERQCLLKCTRQIIMQALYTATRSQDASIVDVSQKLISDGLVRKLFSVLLENLSSNFPENMVNYVVYSVFRIEVV
;
A
#
# COMPACT_ATOMS: atom_id res chain seq x y z
N MET A 1 -31.82 17.51 29.78
CA MET A 1 -31.21 16.39 29.04
C MET A 1 -31.23 16.78 27.57
N ALA A 2 -30.12 17.28 27.05
CA ALA A 2 -29.96 17.54 25.62
C ALA A 2 -29.32 16.29 25.02
N GLU A 3 -30.08 15.61 24.18
CA GLU A 3 -29.64 14.49 23.36
C GLU A 3 -28.64 15.05 22.35
N ALA A 4 -27.34 14.81 22.59
CA ALA A 4 -26.31 15.18 21.63
C ALA A 4 -26.53 14.35 20.37
N ALA A 5 -27.06 14.99 19.33
CA ALA A 5 -27.02 14.47 17.98
C ALA A 5 -25.55 14.18 17.66
N ASN A 6 -25.18 12.90 17.68
CA ASN A 6 -23.88 12.45 17.24
C ASN A 6 -23.88 12.66 15.73
N ASP A 7 -23.41 13.82 15.29
CA ASP A 7 -23.36 14.19 13.88
C ASP A 7 -22.37 13.24 13.18
N GLU A 8 -22.91 12.18 12.54
CA GLU A 8 -22.13 11.25 11.72
C GLU A 8 -21.66 11.96 10.45
N SER A 9 -20.68 12.85 10.59
CA SER A 9 -20.03 13.52 9.47
C SER A 9 -19.29 12.50 8.59
N LEU A 10 -19.62 12.50 7.29
CA LEU A 10 -19.02 11.62 6.28
C LEU A 10 -18.22 12.46 5.28
N ALA A 11 -16.92 12.19 5.16
CA ALA A 11 -16.10 12.73 4.09
C ALA A 11 -15.88 11.67 2.99
N THR A 12 -16.05 12.07 1.73
CA THR A 12 -15.72 11.22 0.57
C THR A 12 -14.39 11.68 -0.02
N VAL A 13 -13.49 10.73 -0.25
CA VAL A 13 -12.15 10.98 -0.79
C VAL A 13 -11.88 10.10 -2.00
N ASP A 14 -10.77 10.38 -2.68
CA ASP A 14 -10.39 9.73 -3.93
C ASP A 14 -10.19 8.21 -3.74
N ALA A 15 -10.78 7.41 -4.64
CA ALA A 15 -10.71 5.94 -4.57
C ALA A 15 -9.29 5.39 -4.74
N SER A 16 -8.39 6.11 -5.43
CA SER A 16 -6.99 5.71 -5.62
C SER A 16 -6.16 5.76 -4.33
N LEU A 17 -6.70 6.30 -3.24
CA LEU A 17 -6.06 6.25 -1.92
C LEU A 17 -6.18 4.85 -1.27
N TRP A 18 -7.09 4.01 -1.75
CA TRP A 18 -7.26 2.64 -1.26
C TRP A 18 -6.44 1.64 -2.08
N TRP A 19 -5.94 0.61 -1.41
CA TRP A 19 -5.36 -0.60 -2.01
C TRP A 19 -5.66 -1.80 -1.12
N ASP A 20 -5.87 -2.99 -1.67
CA ASP A 20 -5.93 -4.19 -0.84
C ASP A 20 -4.50 -4.64 -0.44
N PRO A 21 -4.31 -5.31 0.70
CA PRO A 21 -2.98 -5.72 1.16
C PRO A 21 -2.24 -6.56 0.11
N PHE A 22 -1.07 -6.10 -0.32
CA PHE A 22 -0.27 -6.77 -1.35
C PHE A 22 0.38 -8.06 -0.83
N THR A 23 0.45 -8.24 0.48
CA THR A 23 0.91 -9.49 1.11
C THR A 23 0.05 -10.69 0.67
N HIS A 24 -1.27 -10.51 0.56
CA HIS A 24 -2.19 -11.56 0.13
C HIS A 24 -2.03 -11.86 -1.37
N LEU A 25 -1.95 -10.81 -2.19
CA LEU A 25 -1.76 -10.96 -3.64
C LEU A 25 -0.41 -11.63 -3.95
N LEU A 26 0.65 -11.28 -3.22
CA LEU A 26 1.96 -11.92 -3.36
C LEU A 26 1.89 -13.41 -3.04
N ALA A 27 1.25 -13.78 -1.92
CA ALA A 27 1.11 -15.18 -1.54
C ALA A 27 0.33 -15.99 -2.61
N GLU A 28 -0.72 -15.41 -3.20
CA GLU A 28 -1.44 -16.02 -4.32
C GLU A 28 -0.54 -16.18 -5.55
N LEU A 29 0.21 -15.15 -5.94
CA LEU A 29 1.15 -15.20 -7.07
C LEU A 29 2.27 -16.24 -6.87
N GLU A 30 2.80 -16.37 -5.66
CA GLU A 30 3.85 -17.33 -5.31
C GLU A 30 3.34 -18.78 -5.23
N SER A 31 2.03 -18.96 -4.98
CA SER A 31 1.40 -20.29 -4.95
C SER A 31 1.21 -20.90 -6.35
N VAL A 32 1.23 -20.08 -7.39
CA VAL A 32 1.07 -20.52 -8.79
C VAL A 32 2.42 -20.94 -9.36
N SER A 33 2.44 -22.10 -10.03
CA SER A 33 3.64 -22.56 -10.74
C SER A 33 4.06 -21.55 -11.81
N LEU A 34 5.36 -21.26 -11.90
CA LEU A 34 5.90 -20.38 -12.95
C LEU A 34 5.61 -20.86 -14.38
N SER A 35 5.23 -22.13 -14.52
CA SER A 35 5.09 -22.83 -15.79
C SER A 35 3.65 -22.96 -16.30
N SER A 36 2.67 -22.54 -15.50
CA SER A 36 1.25 -22.54 -15.81
C SER A 36 0.74 -21.12 -16.06
N ASP A 37 -0.30 -20.98 -16.88
CA ASP A 37 -0.99 -19.69 -17.03
C ASP A 37 -1.75 -19.32 -15.75
N LEU A 38 -2.13 -18.04 -15.64
CA LEU A 38 -2.82 -17.51 -14.46
C LEU A 38 -4.23 -18.10 -14.31
N PRO A 39 -4.63 -18.51 -13.09
CA PRO A 39 -6.02 -18.74 -12.79
C PRO A 39 -6.86 -17.47 -13.06
N PRO A 40 -8.06 -17.56 -13.66
CA PRO A 40 -8.86 -16.38 -14.01
C PRO A 40 -9.14 -15.41 -12.84
N PRO A 41 -9.37 -15.87 -11.59
CA PRO A 41 -9.54 -14.95 -10.46
C PRO A 41 -8.29 -14.11 -10.16
N LEU A 42 -7.10 -14.70 -10.32
CA LEU A 42 -5.83 -14.04 -10.07
C LEU A 42 -5.50 -13.06 -11.20
N GLU A 43 -5.74 -13.46 -12.45
CA GLU A 43 -5.65 -12.58 -13.61
C GLU A 43 -6.49 -11.31 -13.42
N LYS A 44 -7.75 -11.48 -13.02
CA LYS A 44 -8.64 -10.36 -12.73
C LYS A 44 -8.07 -9.44 -11.65
N LYS A 45 -7.58 -10.00 -10.53
CA LYS A 45 -6.95 -9.20 -9.45
C LYS A 45 -5.75 -8.39 -9.96
N ILE A 46 -4.91 -8.98 -10.81
CA ILE A 46 -3.75 -8.28 -11.37
C ILE A 46 -4.21 -7.12 -12.26
N LYS A 47 -5.20 -7.37 -13.13
CA LYS A 47 -5.77 -6.34 -14.02
C LYS A 47 -6.46 -5.22 -13.23
N ASP A 48 -7.20 -5.54 -12.17
CA ASP A 48 -7.85 -4.56 -11.29
C ASP A 48 -6.81 -3.70 -10.54
N ASN A 49 -5.61 -4.22 -10.28
CA ASN A 49 -4.50 -3.52 -9.63
C ASN A 49 -3.47 -2.93 -10.64
N HIS A 50 -3.81 -2.86 -11.93
CA HIS A 50 -2.87 -2.43 -12.98
C HIS A 50 -2.21 -1.07 -12.72
N ALA A 51 -2.97 -0.11 -12.17
CA ALA A 51 -2.44 1.21 -11.81
C ALA A 51 -1.36 1.12 -10.72
N TRP A 52 -1.58 0.29 -9.68
CA TRP A 52 -0.61 0.03 -8.62
C TRP A 52 0.69 -0.57 -9.15
N PHE A 53 0.61 -1.45 -10.14
CA PHE A 53 1.82 -1.99 -10.78
C PHE A 53 2.49 -0.98 -11.69
N SER A 54 1.74 -0.21 -12.49
CA SER A 54 2.29 0.73 -13.47
C SER A 54 2.95 1.94 -12.81
N ASP A 55 2.30 2.53 -11.81
CA ASP A 55 2.81 3.68 -11.05
C ASP A 55 3.62 3.28 -9.81
N THR A 56 3.63 1.99 -9.47
CA THR A 56 4.46 1.39 -8.41
C THR A 56 4.27 2.11 -7.06
N ILE A 57 5.36 2.35 -6.33
CA ILE A 57 5.33 2.97 -5.02
C ILE A 57 5.02 4.48 -5.05
N SER A 58 4.91 5.09 -6.23
CA SER A 58 4.48 6.50 -6.38
C SER A 58 3.00 6.72 -6.04
N LEU A 59 2.19 5.65 -5.97
CA LEU A 59 0.80 5.72 -5.51
C LEU A 59 0.66 5.75 -3.98
N PHE A 60 1.76 5.57 -3.24
CA PHE A 60 1.86 6.08 -1.87
C PHE A 60 2.13 7.58 -1.94
N LYS A 61 1.05 8.36 -1.87
CA LYS A 61 1.05 9.79 -2.18
C LYS A 61 1.65 10.61 -1.04
N PRO A 62 2.23 11.79 -1.33
CA PRO A 62 2.67 12.72 -0.30
C PRO A 62 1.49 13.32 0.49
N PRO A 63 1.74 14.00 1.63
CA PRO A 63 0.70 14.65 2.42
C PRO A 63 -0.16 15.61 1.60
N ASN A 64 -1.47 15.61 1.87
CA ASN A 64 -2.45 16.37 1.10
C ASN A 64 -3.45 17.08 2.01
N GLN A 65 -3.64 18.39 1.79
CA GLN A 65 -4.52 19.20 2.62
C GLN A 65 -5.98 18.70 2.62
N LYS A 66 -6.50 18.21 1.49
CA LYS A 66 -7.85 17.65 1.42
C LYS A 66 -7.96 16.35 2.22
N SER A 67 -6.94 15.49 2.13
CA SER A 67 -6.87 14.25 2.92
C SER A 67 -6.79 14.54 4.42
N ARG A 68 -6.02 15.55 4.82
CA ARG A 68 -5.93 16.02 6.20
C ARG A 68 -7.27 16.52 6.73
N GLU A 69 -7.96 17.35 5.94
CA GLU A 69 -9.28 17.89 6.31
C GLU A 69 -10.34 16.79 6.39
N ALA A 70 -10.28 15.78 5.53
CA ALA A 70 -11.20 14.65 5.55
C ALA A 70 -11.15 13.86 6.87
N LEU A 71 -9.98 13.80 7.53
CA LEU A 71 -9.85 13.16 8.85
C LEU A 71 -10.59 13.90 9.98
N ASN A 72 -11.19 15.06 9.73
CA ASN A 72 -12.06 15.72 10.70
C ASN A 72 -13.48 15.12 10.72
N ALA A 73 -13.86 14.37 9.69
CA ALA A 73 -15.13 13.66 9.65
C ALA A 73 -15.07 12.39 10.51
N SER A 74 -16.19 11.94 11.06
CA SER A 74 -16.25 10.70 11.83
C SER A 74 -16.13 9.44 10.97
N ARG A 75 -16.44 9.54 9.67
CA ARG A 75 -16.32 8.44 8.71
C ARG A 75 -15.71 8.93 7.39
N LEU A 76 -14.87 8.08 6.80
CA LEU A 76 -14.29 8.27 5.48
C LEU A 76 -14.89 7.26 4.51
N LYS A 77 -15.34 7.72 3.34
CA LYS A 77 -15.68 6.89 2.20
C LYS A 77 -14.58 6.98 1.14
N ILE A 78 -13.98 5.86 0.80
CA ILE A 78 -12.84 5.74 -0.12
C ILE A 78 -13.24 4.75 -1.22
N GLY A 79 -13.80 5.26 -2.32
CA GLY A 79 -14.46 4.42 -3.32
C GLY A 79 -15.60 3.60 -2.72
N LEU A 80 -15.45 2.26 -2.72
CA LEU A 80 -16.41 1.31 -2.14
C LEU A 80 -16.16 1.01 -0.65
N HIS A 81 -15.06 1.50 -0.09
CA HIS A 81 -14.65 1.20 1.28
C HIS A 81 -15.06 2.32 2.24
N GLN A 82 -15.26 1.96 3.50
CA GLN A 82 -15.58 2.91 4.55
C GLN A 82 -14.78 2.64 5.82
N ILE A 83 -14.25 3.69 6.44
CA ILE A 83 -13.45 3.62 7.67
C ILE A 83 -14.01 4.63 8.68
N THR A 84 -14.08 4.23 9.95
CA THR A 84 -14.44 5.11 11.06
C THR A 84 -13.22 5.83 11.60
N VAL A 85 -13.24 7.15 11.72
CA VAL A 85 -12.12 7.95 12.22
C VAL A 85 -12.37 8.33 13.68
N GLU A 86 -11.75 7.60 14.59
CA GLU A 86 -11.71 7.94 16.02
C GLU A 86 -10.56 8.92 16.30
N THR A 87 -10.69 9.73 17.35
CA THR A 87 -9.68 10.75 17.73
C THR A 87 -8.28 10.16 17.86
N ASP A 88 -8.13 9.04 18.58
CA ASP A 88 -6.84 8.40 18.80
C ASP A 88 -6.23 7.87 17.49
N LYS A 89 -7.07 7.35 16.59
CA LYS A 89 -6.65 6.82 15.27
C LYS A 89 -6.24 7.96 14.34
N LYS A 90 -6.94 9.09 14.41
CA LYS A 90 -6.60 10.32 13.68
C LYS A 90 -5.26 10.87 14.12
N GLU A 91 -5.02 11.01 15.42
CA GLU A 91 -3.76 11.52 15.95
C GLU A 91 -2.58 10.61 15.54
N ALA A 92 -2.77 9.29 15.64
CA ALA A 92 -1.79 8.33 15.15
C ALA A 92 -1.55 8.46 13.64
N ALA A 93 -2.60 8.60 12.83
CA ALA A 93 -2.50 8.78 11.39
C ALA A 93 -1.74 10.05 11.00
N LEU A 94 -2.01 11.18 11.68
CA LEU A 94 -1.30 12.44 11.44
C LEU A 94 0.19 12.33 11.80
N LYS A 95 0.51 11.68 12.92
CA LYS A 95 1.91 11.42 13.32
C LYS A 95 2.62 10.56 12.28
N ILE A 96 1.98 9.49 11.81
CA ILE A 96 2.53 8.61 10.76
C ILE A 96 2.73 9.36 9.45
N SER A 97 1.73 10.12 9.01
CA SER A 97 1.78 10.95 7.81
C SER A 97 3.00 11.88 7.83
N SER A 98 3.22 12.60 8.93
CA SER A 98 4.37 13.48 9.10
C SER A 98 5.71 12.75 9.13
N THR A 99 5.74 11.52 9.66
CA THR A 99 6.97 10.72 9.80
C THR A 99 7.38 10.08 8.48
N LEU A 100 6.42 9.60 7.70
CA LEU A 100 6.65 8.85 6.45
C LEU A 100 6.50 9.70 5.19
N CYS A 101 6.14 10.98 5.33
CA CYS A 101 5.72 11.85 4.22
C CYS A 101 4.64 11.17 3.37
N LEU A 102 3.64 10.59 4.04
CA LEU A 102 2.55 9.83 3.42
C LEU A 102 1.23 10.60 3.56
N ASP A 103 0.35 10.48 2.57
CA ASP A 103 -1.02 10.99 2.60
C ASP A 103 -1.74 10.59 3.90
N GLU A 104 -2.48 11.54 4.47
CA GLU A 104 -3.16 11.38 5.76
C GLU A 104 -4.21 10.25 5.75
N VAL A 105 -4.93 10.07 4.65
CA VAL A 105 -5.92 8.99 4.51
C VAL A 105 -5.21 7.65 4.36
N GLN A 106 -4.14 7.56 3.57
CA GLN A 106 -3.34 6.33 3.45
C GLN A 106 -2.68 5.94 4.79
N SER A 107 -2.23 6.95 5.55
CA SER A 107 -1.72 6.76 6.92
C SER A 107 -2.81 6.23 7.86
N CYS A 108 -4.03 6.76 7.75
CA CYS A 108 -5.20 6.27 8.49
C CYS A 108 -5.55 4.82 8.14
N ILE A 109 -5.56 4.46 6.85
CA ILE A 109 -5.78 3.08 6.38
C ILE A 109 -4.78 2.12 7.05
N LEU A 110 -3.49 2.47 7.08
CA LEU A 110 -2.46 1.65 7.70
C LEU A 110 -2.66 1.50 9.21
N VAL A 111 -2.95 2.60 9.92
CA VAL A 111 -3.28 2.55 11.37
C VAL A 111 -4.44 1.59 11.63
N HIS A 112 -5.52 1.69 10.84
CA HIS A 112 -6.67 0.80 10.95
C HIS A 112 -6.31 -0.67 10.73
N ARG A 113 -5.55 -0.96 9.67
CA ARG A 113 -5.12 -2.34 9.36
C ARG A 113 -4.25 -2.92 10.46
N THR A 114 -3.29 -2.15 10.96
CA THR A 114 -2.39 -2.59 12.03
C THR A 114 -3.13 -2.85 13.34
N ILE A 115 -4.14 -2.04 13.68
CA ILE A 115 -4.98 -2.26 14.86
C ILE A 115 -5.87 -3.50 14.66
N ASN A 116 -6.53 -3.62 13.50
CA ASN A 116 -7.47 -4.72 13.25
C ASN A 116 -6.80 -6.09 13.12
N GLN A 117 -5.56 -6.16 12.60
CA GLN A 117 -4.77 -7.40 12.57
C GLN A 117 -4.39 -7.88 13.98
N LYS A 118 -4.42 -6.99 14.98
CA LYS A 118 -4.16 -7.31 16.38
C LYS A 118 -5.48 -7.54 17.13
N SER A 119 -6.12 -8.69 16.89
CA SER A 119 -7.05 -9.24 17.89
C SER A 119 -6.33 -9.76 19.16
N ILE A 120 -5.02 -9.50 19.27
CA ILE A 120 -4.16 -9.79 20.40
C ILE A 120 -3.36 -8.52 20.65
N VAL A 121 -3.79 -7.61 21.53
CA VAL A 121 -2.97 -7.08 22.63
C VAL A 121 -3.87 -6.33 23.62
N SER A 122 -3.69 -6.62 24.90
CA SER A 122 -4.03 -5.78 26.05
C SER A 122 -3.52 -4.33 25.93
N ASP A 123 -4.07 -3.45 26.78
CA ASP A 123 -3.87 -1.98 26.88
C ASP A 123 -2.43 -1.42 26.82
N GLY A 124 -1.39 -2.25 26.84
CA GLY A 124 0.01 -1.78 26.97
C GLY A 124 0.73 -1.35 25.68
N VAL A 125 0.17 -1.53 24.48
CA VAL A 125 0.95 -1.48 23.21
C VAL A 125 0.78 -0.22 22.36
N PHE A 126 0.03 0.80 22.82
CA PHE A 126 -0.08 2.06 22.07
C PHE A 126 1.27 2.76 21.83
N HIS A 127 2.26 2.57 22.71
CA HIS A 127 3.62 3.09 22.52
C HIS A 127 4.38 2.46 21.34
N GLY A 128 4.04 1.23 20.93
CA GLY A 128 4.67 0.53 19.81
C GLY A 128 3.91 0.66 18.48
N LEU A 129 2.70 1.24 18.49
CA LEU A 129 1.86 1.36 17.30
C LEU A 129 2.55 2.09 16.15
N PRO A 130 3.26 3.22 16.35
CA PRO A 130 3.88 3.92 15.24
C PRO A 130 4.92 3.07 14.49
N HIS A 131 5.76 2.33 15.21
CA HIS A 131 6.77 1.46 14.61
C HIS A 131 6.17 0.33 13.79
N LEU A 132 5.05 -0.22 14.24
CA LEU A 132 4.37 -1.31 13.54
C LEU A 132 3.64 -0.82 12.29
N VAL A 133 3.06 0.38 12.35
CA VAL A 133 2.47 1.03 11.18
C VAL A 133 3.55 1.33 10.13
N MET A 134 4.73 1.82 10.55
CA MET A 134 5.86 2.01 9.65
C MET A 134 6.35 0.70 9.04
N LEU A 135 6.42 -0.37 9.83
CA LEU A 135 6.78 -1.70 9.32
C LEU A 135 5.77 -2.18 8.28
N GLN A 136 4.46 -2.04 8.55
CA GLN A 136 3.41 -2.38 7.60
C GLN A 136 3.54 -1.57 6.30
N TYR A 137 3.80 -0.26 6.39
CA TYR A 137 4.00 0.59 5.23
C TYR A 137 5.10 0.07 4.30
N TYR A 138 6.28 -0.20 4.83
CA TYR A 138 7.39 -0.70 4.03
C TYR A 138 7.16 -2.14 3.54
N LEU A 139 6.49 -2.97 4.34
CA LEU A 139 6.10 -4.32 3.92
C LEU A 139 5.16 -4.28 2.70
N GLU A 140 4.15 -3.42 2.71
CA GLU A 140 3.21 -3.27 1.58
C GLU A 140 3.94 -2.81 0.30
N ARG A 141 4.85 -1.84 0.42
CA ARG A 141 5.68 -1.35 -0.69
C ARG A 141 6.56 -2.45 -1.28
N GLN A 142 7.23 -3.21 -0.43
CA GLN A 142 8.04 -4.34 -0.87
C GLN A 142 7.19 -5.44 -1.50
N CYS A 143 6.03 -5.75 -0.93
CA CYS A 143 5.12 -6.75 -1.50
C CYS A 143 4.60 -6.32 -2.87
N LEU A 144 4.31 -5.03 -3.08
CA LEU A 144 3.95 -4.50 -4.40
C LEU A 144 5.07 -4.74 -5.43
N LEU A 145 6.31 -4.38 -5.09
CA LEU A 145 7.46 -4.58 -5.99
C LEU A 145 7.72 -6.08 -6.26
N LYS A 146 7.57 -6.93 -5.24
CA LYS A 146 7.67 -8.39 -5.39
C LYS A 146 6.56 -8.96 -6.27
N CYS A 147 5.33 -8.49 -6.15
CA CYS A 147 4.23 -8.86 -7.03
C CYS A 147 4.58 -8.51 -8.49
N THR A 148 5.04 -7.28 -8.74
CA THR A 148 5.48 -6.85 -10.08
C THR A 148 6.57 -7.77 -10.62
N ARG A 149 7.62 -8.04 -9.82
CA ARG A 149 8.70 -8.96 -10.21
C ARG A 149 8.17 -10.35 -10.55
N GLN A 150 7.25 -10.89 -9.74
CA GLN A 150 6.67 -12.21 -9.94
C GLN A 150 5.84 -12.28 -11.23
N ILE A 151 5.05 -11.25 -11.52
CA ILE A 151 4.28 -11.11 -12.78
C ILE A 151 5.22 -11.14 -13.99
N ILE A 152 6.28 -10.33 -13.97
CA ILE A 152 7.25 -10.28 -15.07
C ILE A 152 7.99 -11.62 -15.21
N MET A 153 8.40 -12.23 -14.10
CA MET A 153 9.12 -13.52 -14.13
C MET A 153 8.25 -14.65 -14.67
N GLN A 154 6.97 -14.73 -14.27
CA GLN A 154 6.01 -15.68 -14.82
C GLN A 154 5.77 -15.43 -16.31
N ALA A 155 5.59 -14.18 -16.72
CA ALA A 155 5.44 -13.83 -18.13
C ALA A 155 6.64 -14.26 -18.98
N LEU A 156 7.87 -14.01 -18.50
CA LEU A 156 9.09 -14.42 -19.20
C LEU A 156 9.20 -15.94 -19.35
N TYR A 157 8.86 -16.69 -18.29
CA TYR A 157 8.89 -18.14 -18.36
C TYR A 157 7.79 -18.67 -19.30
N THR A 158 6.57 -18.18 -19.19
CA THR A 158 5.43 -18.61 -20.00
C THR A 158 5.57 -18.22 -21.46
N ALA A 159 6.15 -17.06 -21.77
CA ALA A 159 6.39 -16.60 -23.15
C ALA A 159 7.29 -17.55 -23.95
N THR A 160 8.15 -18.33 -23.30
CA THR A 160 8.94 -19.39 -23.98
C THR A 160 8.07 -20.53 -24.52
N ARG A 161 6.84 -20.67 -24.01
CA ARG A 161 5.91 -21.77 -24.32
C ARG A 161 4.68 -21.30 -25.08
N SER A 162 4.13 -20.15 -24.70
CA SER A 162 2.92 -19.56 -25.28
C SER A 162 2.97 -18.04 -25.20
N GLN A 163 2.99 -17.37 -26.36
CA GLN A 163 2.92 -15.91 -26.43
C GLN A 163 1.51 -15.36 -26.17
N ASP A 164 0.47 -16.19 -26.38
CA ASP A 164 -0.94 -15.80 -26.20
C ASP A 164 -1.45 -15.98 -24.76
N ALA A 165 -0.57 -16.37 -23.82
CA ALA A 165 -0.94 -16.56 -22.43
C ALA A 165 -1.30 -15.22 -21.75
N SER A 166 -2.30 -15.23 -20.86
CA SER A 166 -2.80 -13.98 -20.29
C SER A 166 -1.74 -13.23 -19.48
N ILE A 167 -0.84 -13.94 -18.80
CA ILE A 167 0.26 -13.31 -18.04
C ILE A 167 1.23 -12.53 -18.95
N VAL A 168 1.39 -12.98 -20.20
CA VAL A 168 2.28 -12.32 -21.18
C VAL A 168 1.67 -10.99 -21.61
N ASP A 169 0.38 -10.96 -21.94
CA ASP A 169 -0.37 -9.73 -22.27
C ASP A 169 -0.31 -8.71 -21.13
N VAL A 170 -0.61 -9.15 -19.90
CA VAL A 170 -0.53 -8.29 -18.70
C VAL A 170 0.85 -7.66 -18.53
N SER A 171 1.91 -8.47 -18.65
CA SER A 171 3.30 -8.00 -18.53
C SER A 171 3.67 -7.01 -19.64
N GLN A 172 3.32 -7.30 -20.89
CA GLN A 172 3.57 -6.41 -22.03
C GLN A 172 2.87 -5.07 -21.84
N LYS A 173 1.63 -5.07 -21.37
CA LYS A 173 0.87 -3.86 -21.08
C LYS A 173 1.51 -3.03 -19.98
N LEU A 174 1.98 -3.64 -18.88
CA LEU A 174 2.70 -2.92 -17.83
C LEU A 174 3.96 -2.23 -18.37
N ILE A 175 4.70 -2.92 -19.23
CA ILE A 175 5.91 -2.36 -19.86
C ILE A 175 5.56 -1.21 -20.80
N SER A 176 4.53 -1.37 -21.65
CA SER A 176 4.09 -0.31 -22.58
C SER A 176 3.59 0.93 -21.86
N ASP A 177 2.94 0.74 -20.70
CA ASP A 177 2.42 1.82 -19.87
C ASP A 177 3.53 2.52 -19.04
N GLY A 178 4.79 2.08 -19.19
CA GLY A 178 5.95 2.79 -18.70
C GLY A 178 6.52 2.27 -17.38
N LEU A 179 6.16 1.06 -16.95
CA LEU A 179 6.67 0.44 -15.71
C LEU A 179 8.19 0.58 -15.55
N VAL A 180 8.96 0.27 -16.60
CA VAL A 180 10.44 0.31 -16.54
C VAL A 180 10.94 1.71 -16.24
N ARG A 181 10.36 2.73 -16.89
CA ARG A 181 10.70 4.14 -16.66
C ARG A 181 10.37 4.55 -15.23
N LYS A 182 9.20 4.13 -14.73
CA LYS A 182 8.75 4.42 -13.37
C LYS A 182 9.67 3.82 -12.32
N LEU A 183 9.99 2.52 -12.44
CA LEU A 183 10.93 1.83 -11.55
C LEU A 183 12.29 2.52 -11.52
N PHE A 184 12.79 2.97 -12.68
CA PHE A 184 14.05 3.69 -12.75
C PHE A 184 13.99 5.05 -12.05
N SER A 185 12.93 5.84 -12.26
CA SER A 185 12.72 7.11 -11.55
C SER A 185 12.66 6.91 -10.03
N VAL A 186 11.90 5.92 -9.59
CA VAL A 186 11.78 5.55 -8.17
C VAL A 186 13.12 5.14 -7.57
N LEU A 187 13.92 4.34 -8.28
CA LEU A 187 15.25 3.94 -7.82
C LEU A 187 16.16 5.15 -7.65
N LEU A 188 16.16 6.07 -8.63
CA LEU A 188 16.94 7.31 -8.55
C LEU A 188 16.50 8.21 -7.38
N GLU A 189 15.19 8.36 -7.17
CA GLU A 189 14.64 9.12 -6.04
C GLU A 189 15.05 8.51 -4.71
N ASN A 190 14.93 7.18 -4.55
CA ASN A 190 15.34 6.47 -3.34
C ASN A 190 16.84 6.60 -3.08
N LEU A 191 17.69 6.46 -4.10
CA LEU A 191 19.14 6.64 -3.99
C LEU A 191 19.55 8.08 -3.65
N SER A 192 18.74 9.06 -4.05
CA SER A 192 18.99 10.49 -3.80
C SER A 192 18.40 10.97 -2.47
N SER A 193 17.51 10.18 -1.85
CA SER A 193 16.85 10.55 -0.61
C SER A 193 17.81 10.45 0.57
N ASN A 194 17.90 11.54 1.34
CA ASN A 194 18.61 11.52 2.62
C ASN A 194 17.72 10.87 3.69
N PHE A 195 18.37 10.19 4.62
CA PHE A 195 17.72 9.43 5.68
C PHE A 195 16.80 10.33 6.52
N PRO A 196 15.59 9.89 6.92
CA PRO A 196 14.81 10.63 7.91
C PRO A 196 15.56 10.59 9.25
N GLU A 197 16.05 11.75 9.72
CA GLU A 197 16.88 11.88 10.94
C GLU A 197 16.23 11.31 12.21
N ASN A 198 14.93 11.05 12.19
CA ASN A 198 14.12 10.62 13.34
C ASN A 198 13.90 9.09 13.44
N MET A 199 14.48 8.27 12.55
CA MET A 199 14.34 6.81 12.61
C MET A 199 15.39 6.14 13.51
N VAL A 200 15.05 5.95 14.78
CA VAL A 200 15.95 5.36 15.81
C VAL A 200 15.85 3.81 15.88
N ASN A 201 15.00 3.16 15.09
CA ASN A 201 14.74 1.71 15.20
C ASN A 201 15.44 0.89 14.09
N TYR A 202 16.36 0.02 14.49
CA TYR A 202 17.17 -0.84 13.61
C TYR A 202 16.35 -1.80 12.72
N VAL A 203 15.16 -2.22 13.15
CA VAL A 203 14.28 -3.10 12.34
C VAL A 203 13.67 -2.32 11.20
N VAL A 204 13.22 -1.08 11.45
CA VAL A 204 12.67 -0.23 10.39
C VAL A 204 13.79 0.22 9.45
N TYR A 205 14.99 0.47 9.99
CA TYR A 205 16.21 0.73 9.22
C TYR A 205 16.55 -0.41 8.25
N SER A 206 16.49 -1.66 8.72
CA SER A 206 16.84 -2.82 7.88
C SER A 206 15.80 -3.07 6.80
N VAL A 207 14.51 -2.86 7.08
CA VAL A 207 13.45 -2.97 6.07
C VAL A 207 13.54 -1.86 5.02
N PHE A 208 13.80 -0.60 5.43
CA PHE A 208 14.07 0.48 4.47
C PHE A 208 15.28 0.18 3.58
N ARG A 209 16.38 -0.34 4.15
CA ARG A 209 17.57 -0.73 3.37
C ARG A 209 17.29 -1.82 2.33
N ILE A 210 16.38 -2.76 2.61
CA ILE A 210 15.97 -3.79 1.63
C ILE A 210 15.15 -3.18 0.48
N GLU A 211 14.56 -2.00 0.67
CA GLU A 211 13.82 -1.32 -0.41
C GLU A 211 14.71 -0.45 -1.31
N VAL A 212 15.83 0.04 -0.78
CA VAL A 212 16.79 0.90 -1.50
C VAL A 212 17.86 0.11 -2.26
N VAL A 213 18.09 -1.16 -1.90
CA VAL A 213 19.08 -2.08 -2.52
C VAL A 213 18.38 -3.17 -3.29
#